data_AF-A0A7V1I512-F1
#
_entry.id   AF-A0A7V1I512-F1
#
_cell.length_a   1.000
_cell.length_b   1.000
_cell.length_c   1.000
_cell.angle_alpha   90.00
_cell.angle_beta   90.00
_cell.angle_gamma   90.00
#
_symmetry.space_group_name_H-M   'P 1'
#
loop_
_entity.id
_entity.type
_entity.pdbx_description
1 polymer ?
#
loop_
_entity_poly.entity_id
_entity_poly.type
_entity_poly.pdbx_seq_one_letter_code
_entity_poly.pdbx_strand_id
1 'polypeptide(L)'
;TKEEAHFIKKFVETQKEIPWLIYSKQPKNVFFSHAAHLKIAGFKCRRCHGEMGYNDKPPVYVYSKLSKYPQHTVIVMERCMRCHKKFDAPNYCFTCHK
;
A
#
# COMPACT_ATOMS: atom_id res chain seq x y z
N THR A 1 25.92 9.41 1.25
CA THR A 1 26.53 8.79 0.03
C THR A 1 26.33 9.69 -1.20
N LYS A 2 26.77 9.29 -2.41
CA LYS A 2 26.53 10.07 -3.65
C LYS A 2 25.02 10.26 -3.92
N GLU A 3 24.22 9.25 -3.63
CA GLU A 3 22.77 9.21 -3.80
C GLU A 3 22.08 10.17 -2.83
N GLU A 4 22.54 10.21 -1.59
CA GLU A 4 22.04 11.11 -0.54
C GLU A 4 22.34 12.57 -0.86
N ALA A 5 23.55 12.90 -1.32
CA ALA A 5 23.89 14.25 -1.76
C ALA A 5 23.02 14.70 -2.95
N HIS A 6 22.75 13.80 -3.90
CA HIS A 6 21.83 14.07 -5.01
C HIS A 6 20.40 14.31 -4.51
N PHE A 7 19.92 13.51 -3.55
CA PHE A 7 18.60 13.68 -2.95
C PHE A 7 18.45 15.05 -2.26
N ILE A 8 19.41 15.43 -1.43
CA ILE A 8 19.39 16.71 -0.70
C ILE A 8 19.35 17.89 -1.68
N LYS A 9 20.29 17.94 -2.63
CA LYS A 9 20.38 19.05 -3.59
C LYS A 9 19.14 19.17 -4.48
N LYS A 10 18.52 18.05 -4.84
CA LYS A 10 17.41 18.03 -5.80
C LYS A 10 16.04 18.28 -5.17
N PHE A 11 15.79 17.79 -3.96
CA PHE A 11 14.47 17.80 -3.34
C PHE A 11 14.42 18.58 -2.02
N VAL A 12 15.44 18.46 -1.16
CA VAL A 12 15.43 19.09 0.17
C VAL A 12 15.72 20.58 0.07
N GLU A 13 16.85 20.96 -0.54
CA GLU A 13 17.27 22.37 -0.66
C GLU A 13 16.30 23.19 -1.52
N THR A 14 15.75 22.57 -2.56
CA THR A 14 14.77 23.19 -3.46
C THR A 14 13.35 23.17 -2.91
N GLN A 15 13.13 22.54 -1.75
CA GLN A 15 11.81 22.35 -1.12
C GLN A 15 10.78 21.71 -2.07
N LYS A 16 11.24 20.84 -2.96
CA LYS A 16 10.39 20.18 -3.93
C LYS A 16 9.86 18.86 -3.37
N GLU A 17 8.55 18.67 -3.45
CA GLU A 17 7.92 17.41 -3.04
C GLU A 17 8.45 16.23 -3.87
N ILE A 18 8.73 15.14 -3.16
CA ILE A 18 9.19 13.90 -3.77
C ILE A 18 7.97 13.20 -4.38
N PRO A 19 8.02 12.81 -5.67
CA PRO A 19 6.92 12.12 -6.33
C PRO A 19 6.86 10.66 -5.88
N TRP A 20 6.45 10.42 -4.63
CA TRP A 20 6.39 9.09 -4.02
C TRP A 20 5.46 8.17 -4.80
N LEU A 21 5.96 6.97 -5.12
CA LEU A 21 5.16 5.91 -5.71
C LEU A 21 4.42 5.14 -4.62
N ILE A 22 3.11 5.00 -4.76
CA ILE A 22 2.25 4.32 -3.78
C ILE A 22 1.86 2.94 -4.33
N TYR A 23 2.56 1.90 -3.90
CA TYR A 23 2.40 0.53 -4.40
C TYR A 23 1.07 -0.14 -4.03
N SER A 24 0.49 0.21 -2.86
CA SER A 24 -0.77 -0.37 -2.40
C SER A 24 -1.94 0.62 -2.44
N LYS A 25 -1.95 1.51 -3.44
CA LYS A 25 -2.98 2.53 -3.62
C LYS A 25 -4.36 1.89 -3.81
N GLN A 26 -5.27 2.17 -2.87
CA GLN A 26 -6.67 1.74 -2.93
C GLN A 26 -7.57 2.81 -3.58
N PRO A 27 -8.75 2.43 -4.10
CA PRO A 27 -9.76 3.38 -4.55
C PRO A 27 -10.15 4.39 -3.47
N LYS A 28 -10.48 5.61 -3.87
CA LYS A 28 -10.83 6.70 -2.92
C LYS A 28 -12.07 6.40 -2.09
N ASN A 29 -13.00 5.60 -2.62
CA ASN A 29 -14.21 5.17 -1.94
C ASN A 29 -13.98 3.91 -1.08
N VAL A 30 -12.74 3.56 -0.77
CA VAL A 30 -12.41 2.43 0.11
C VAL A 30 -11.66 2.97 1.32
N PHE A 31 -12.25 2.79 2.48
CA PHE A 31 -11.59 3.03 3.75
C PHE A 31 -10.84 1.77 4.21
N PHE A 32 -9.61 1.96 4.66
CA PHE A 32 -8.77 0.89 5.23
C PHE A 32 -8.08 1.36 6.50
N SER A 33 -8.17 0.56 7.56
CA SER A 33 -7.56 0.87 8.87
C SER A 33 -6.41 -0.09 9.19
N HIS A 34 -5.17 0.41 9.23
CA HIS A 34 -4.04 -0.37 9.72
C HIS A 34 -4.23 -0.80 11.19
N ALA A 35 -4.84 0.05 12.02
CA ALA A 35 -5.03 -0.25 13.44
C ALA A 35 -5.92 -1.49 13.66
N ALA A 36 -7.00 -1.64 12.88
CA ALA A 36 -7.86 -2.82 12.97
C ALA A 36 -7.10 -4.10 12.63
N HIS A 37 -6.28 -4.07 11.57
CA HIS A 37 -5.55 -5.26 11.11
C HIS A 37 -4.33 -5.60 11.97
N LEU A 38 -3.63 -4.60 12.52
CA LEU A 38 -2.41 -4.80 13.31
C LEU A 38 -2.72 -5.01 14.80
N LYS A 39 -3.56 -4.16 15.40
CA LYS A 39 -3.78 -4.14 16.86
C LYS A 39 -4.91 -5.07 17.28
N ILE A 40 -6.00 -5.14 16.52
CA ILE A 40 -7.16 -5.97 16.87
C ILE A 40 -6.96 -7.40 16.34
N ALA A 41 -6.60 -7.54 15.06
CA ALA A 41 -6.41 -8.85 14.44
C ALA A 41 -4.99 -9.42 14.61
N GLY A 42 -4.01 -8.65 15.09
CA GLY A 42 -2.66 -9.12 15.38
C GLY A 42 -1.84 -9.51 14.14
N PHE A 43 -2.17 -9.02 12.94
CA PHE A 43 -1.47 -9.42 11.72
C PHE A 43 -0.11 -8.74 11.56
N LYS A 44 0.83 -9.48 10.95
CA LYS A 44 2.14 -8.94 10.52
C LYS A 44 2.03 -8.27 9.16
N CYS A 45 2.83 -7.24 8.90
CA CYS A 45 2.88 -6.49 7.63
C CYS A 45 3.03 -7.41 6.40
N ARG A 46 3.91 -8.42 6.51
CA ARG A 46 4.19 -9.39 5.44
C ARG A 46 2.97 -10.17 4.96
N ARG A 47 1.94 -10.33 5.80
CA ARG A 47 0.70 -11.02 5.43
C ARG A 47 0.03 -10.38 4.22
N CYS A 48 0.06 -9.05 4.16
CA CYS A 48 -0.57 -8.27 3.11
C CYS A 48 0.45 -7.79 2.06
N HIS A 49 1.59 -7.27 2.53
CA HIS A 49 2.60 -6.61 1.69
C HIS A 49 3.76 -7.52 1.22
N GLY A 50 3.79 -8.80 1.63
CA GLY A 50 4.89 -9.71 1.29
C GLY A 50 6.22 -9.21 1.84
N GLU A 51 7.29 -9.31 1.05
CA GLU A 51 8.65 -8.86 1.43
C GLU A 51 8.86 -7.34 1.24
N MET A 52 7.81 -6.57 0.93
CA MET A 52 7.92 -5.12 0.87
C MET A 52 8.35 -4.55 2.23
N GLY A 53 9.43 -3.76 2.23
CA GLY A 53 10.06 -3.23 3.45
C GLY A 53 11.09 -4.18 4.09
N TYR A 54 11.34 -5.35 3.51
CA TYR A 54 12.36 -6.31 3.96
C TYR A 54 13.45 -6.58 2.90
N ASN A 55 13.42 -5.84 1.79
CA ASN A 55 14.43 -5.88 0.73
C ASN A 55 15.14 -4.52 0.64
N ASP A 56 16.41 -4.53 0.24
CA ASP A 56 17.20 -3.29 0.06
C ASP A 56 16.64 -2.36 -1.02
N LYS A 57 15.93 -2.94 -2.00
CA LYS A 57 15.31 -2.21 -3.10
C LYS A 57 13.84 -2.59 -3.22
N PRO A 58 12.95 -1.61 -3.48
CA PRO A 58 11.56 -1.90 -3.74
C PRO A 58 11.42 -2.66 -5.07
N PRO A 59 10.35 -3.46 -5.25
CA PRO A 59 10.07 -4.09 -6.52
C PRO A 59 9.77 -3.04 -7.60
N VAL A 60 9.88 -3.44 -8.87
CA VAL A 60 9.52 -2.59 -10.02
C VAL A 60 8.06 -2.13 -9.86
N TYR A 61 7.83 -0.82 -9.97
CA TYR A 61 6.50 -0.25 -9.90
C TYR A 61 5.77 -0.45 -11.23
N VAL A 62 4.80 -1.36 -11.24
CA VAL A 62 3.94 -1.63 -12.40
C VAL A 62 2.57 -1.04 -12.13
N TYR A 63 1.98 -0.34 -13.10
CA TYR A 63 0.66 0.27 -12.96
C TYR A 63 -0.09 0.29 -14.30
N SER A 64 -1.43 0.30 -14.23
CA SER A 64 -2.26 0.43 -15.43
C SER A 64 -2.18 1.85 -15.99
N LYS A 65 -1.86 1.98 -17.29
CA LYS A 65 -1.87 3.29 -17.96
C LYS A 65 -3.26 3.94 -18.00
N LEU A 66 -4.33 3.13 -18.04
CA LEU A 66 -5.71 3.61 -18.07
C LEU A 66 -6.19 4.04 -16.69
N SER A 67 -6.18 3.11 -15.72
CA SER A 67 -6.75 3.39 -14.38
C SER A 67 -5.79 4.11 -13.44
N LYS A 68 -4.49 4.14 -13.75
CA LYS A 68 -3.41 4.68 -12.91
C LYS A 68 -3.24 3.98 -11.56
N TYR A 69 -3.81 2.77 -11.40
CA TYR A 69 -3.61 1.96 -10.20
C TYR A 69 -2.42 1.02 -10.33
N PRO A 70 -1.69 0.76 -9.23
CA PRO A 70 -0.63 -0.24 -9.20
C PRO A 70 -1.16 -1.63 -9.57
N GLN A 71 -0.29 -2.44 -10.16
CA GLN A 71 -0.53 -3.85 -10.45
C GLN A 71 0.35 -4.73 -9.57
N HIS A 72 -0.08 -5.96 -9.32
CA HIS A 72 0.60 -6.99 -8.52
C HIS A 72 0.79 -6.70 -7.03
N THR A 73 0.87 -5.43 -6.63
CA THR A 73 1.13 -4.97 -5.25
C THR A 73 -0.09 -4.34 -4.58
N VAL A 74 -1.12 -4.00 -5.37
CA VAL A 74 -2.42 -3.58 -4.86
C VAL A 74 -3.17 -4.78 -4.29
N ILE A 75 -3.80 -4.60 -3.13
CA ILE A 75 -4.70 -5.60 -2.56
C ILE A 75 -6.06 -5.40 -3.23
N VAL A 76 -6.53 -6.39 -3.96
CA VAL A 76 -7.85 -6.34 -4.62
C VAL A 76 -8.96 -6.77 -3.67
N MET A 77 -10.18 -6.31 -3.93
CA MET A 77 -11.39 -6.59 -3.12
C MET A 77 -11.53 -8.07 -2.77
N GLU A 78 -11.30 -8.96 -3.74
CA GLU A 78 -11.37 -10.41 -3.53
C GLU A 78 -10.44 -10.89 -2.40
N ARG A 79 -9.21 -10.37 -2.33
CA ARG A 79 -8.24 -10.74 -1.28
C ARG A 79 -8.69 -10.24 0.09
N CYS A 80 -9.29 -9.05 0.15
CA CYS A 80 -9.90 -8.53 1.38
C CYS A 80 -11.05 -9.43 1.84
N MET A 81 -12.02 -9.66 0.97
CA MET A 81 -13.23 -10.42 1.29
C MET A 81 -12.93 -11.87 1.68
N ARG A 82 -12.01 -12.52 0.96
CA ARG A 82 -11.57 -13.89 1.28
C ARG A 82 -10.90 -13.95 2.65
N CYS A 83 -10.07 -12.96 2.98
CA CYS A 83 -9.43 -12.89 4.30
C CYS A 83 -10.48 -12.64 5.39
N HIS A 84 -11.39 -11.69 5.19
CA HIS A 84 -12.45 -11.42 6.16
C HIS A 84 -13.33 -12.65 6.40
N LYS A 85 -13.72 -13.38 5.35
CA LYS A 85 -14.49 -14.63 5.46
C LYS A 85 -13.73 -15.69 6.27
N LYS A 86 -12.40 -15.78 6.10
CA LYS A 86 -11.57 -16.76 6.82
C LYS A 86 -11.46 -16.47 8.32
N PHE A 87 -11.57 -15.22 8.74
CA PHE A 87 -11.44 -14.79 10.15
C PHE A 87 -12.75 -14.27 10.74
N ASP A 88 -13.87 -14.59 10.10
CA ASP A 88 -15.21 -14.16 10.51
C ASP A 88 -15.34 -12.64 10.74
N ALA A 89 -14.66 -11.85 9.91
CA ALA A 89 -14.74 -10.40 9.93
C ALA A 89 -15.84 -9.88 9.00
N PRO A 90 -16.41 -8.68 9.27
CA PRO A 90 -17.52 -8.14 8.47
C PRO A 90 -17.17 -8.00 6.98
N ASN A 91 -18.09 -8.44 6.12
CA ASN A 91 -17.91 -8.49 4.67
C ASN A 91 -19.00 -7.73 3.88
N TYR A 92 -19.76 -6.87 4.56
CA TYR A 92 -20.75 -6.01 3.93
C TYR A 92 -20.08 -4.92 3.09
N CYS A 93 -20.75 -4.47 2.03
CA CYS A 93 -20.21 -3.46 1.11
C CYS A 93 -19.79 -2.19 1.86
N PHE A 94 -20.62 -1.71 2.79
CA PHE A 94 -20.39 -0.49 3.57
C PHE A 94 -19.32 -0.63 4.67
N THR A 95 -18.80 -1.83 4.92
CA THR A 95 -17.65 -2.03 5.81
C THR A 95 -16.42 -1.35 5.22
N CYS A 96 -16.21 -1.52 3.92
CA CYS A 96 -15.05 -1.00 3.21
C CYS A 96 -15.40 0.26 2.41
N HIS A 97 -16.57 0.30 1.78
CA HIS A 97 -16.94 1.39 0.89
C HIS A 97 -17.58 2.56 1.66
N LYS A 98 -16.95 3.74 1.55
CA LYS A 98 -17.35 4.99 2.19
C LYS A 98 -17.41 6.12 1.16
#